data_AF-A0A7C3BGB1-F1
#
_entry.id   AF-A0A7C3BGB1-F1
#
_cell.length_a   1.000
_cell.length_b   1.000
_cell.length_c   1.000
_cell.angle_alpha   90.00
_cell.angle_beta   90.00
_cell.angle_gamma   90.00
#
_symmetry.space_group_name_H-M   'P 1'
#
loop_
_entity.id
_entity.type
_entity.pdbx_description
1 polymer ?
#
loop_
_entity_poly.entity_id
_entity_poly.type
_entity_poly.pdbx_seq_one_letter_code
_entity_poly.pdbx_strand_id
1 'polypeptide(L)'
;AVHNPDKRSYLYILTPAGLQAKSRLTYRFLRFTLDFYEQVEAIMPYVSHLHLSDASGIDGEGLQIGDGGIDWVRFFEVVGDFRGTMIPEIWRGHQRGGEGFIIAINRLSDAYFKAKGKK
;
A
#
# COMPACT_ATOMS: atom_id res chain seq x y z
N ALA A 1 -9.01 19.49 39.27
CA ALA A 1 -8.79 19.71 37.83
C ALA A 1 -10.09 19.38 37.11
N VAL A 2 -10.60 20.27 36.25
CA VAL A 2 -11.82 19.99 35.46
C VAL A 2 -11.48 18.89 34.46
N HIS A 3 -12.07 17.71 34.62
CA HIS A 3 -11.88 16.62 33.68
C HIS A 3 -12.64 16.97 32.41
N ASN A 4 -11.92 17.21 31.32
CA ASN A 4 -12.55 17.49 30.03
C ASN A 4 -13.23 16.20 29.55
N PRO A 5 -14.55 16.17 29.28
CA PRO A 5 -15.24 14.93 28.97
C PRO A 5 -14.72 14.32 27.66
N ASP A 6 -14.73 12.99 27.55
CA ASP A 6 -14.31 12.30 26.33
C ASP A 6 -15.15 12.77 25.14
N LYS A 7 -14.51 13.35 24.12
CA LYS A 7 -15.20 13.83 22.92
C LYS A 7 -15.97 12.74 22.19
N ARG A 8 -15.66 11.46 22.44
CA ARG A 8 -16.38 10.29 21.90
C ARG A 8 -17.76 10.08 22.54
N SER A 9 -18.05 10.66 23.69
CA SER A 9 -19.37 10.56 24.34
C SER A 9 -20.36 11.64 23.91
N TYR A 10 -19.98 12.52 22.98
CA TYR A 10 -20.85 13.58 22.49
C TYR A 10 -21.61 13.13 21.24
N LEU A 11 -22.94 13.27 21.26
CA LEU A 11 -23.77 13.15 20.06
C LEU A 11 -23.79 14.50 19.33
N TYR A 12 -23.12 14.59 18.19
CA TYR A 12 -23.18 15.77 17.33
C TYR A 12 -24.37 15.64 16.37
N ILE A 13 -25.42 16.42 16.58
CA ILE A 13 -26.53 16.54 15.62
C ILE A 13 -26.13 17.55 14.55
N LEU A 14 -25.90 17.05 13.33
CA LEU A 14 -25.58 17.87 12.15
C LEU A 14 -26.72 17.79 11.15
N THR A 15 -26.90 18.84 10.35
CA THR A 15 -27.70 18.74 9.13
C THR A 15 -27.08 17.70 8.19
N PRO A 16 -27.85 17.10 7.27
CA PRO A 16 -27.29 16.15 6.29
C PRO A 16 -26.07 16.69 5.53
N ALA A 17 -26.10 17.97 5.11
CA ALA A 17 -24.98 18.63 4.46
C ALA A 17 -23.75 18.79 5.38
N GLY A 18 -23.96 19.11 6.67
CA GLY A 18 -22.90 19.22 7.66
C GLY A 18 -22.21 17.88 7.93
N LEU A 19 -22.98 16.79 8.00
CA LEU A 19 -22.44 15.45 8.15
C LEU A 19 -21.59 15.06 6.94
N GLN A 20 -22.08 15.33 5.72
CA GLN A 20 -21.35 15.04 4.48
C GLN A 20 -20.01 15.80 4.41
N ALA A 21 -19.99 17.08 4.80
CA ALA A 21 -18.76 17.87 4.83
C ALA A 21 -17.74 17.32 5.83
N LYS A 22 -18.17 16.95 7.04
CA LYS A 22 -17.28 16.34 8.06
C LYS A 22 -16.72 15.00 7.60
N SER A 23 -17.55 14.13 7.00
CA SER A 23 -17.09 12.84 6.48
C SER A 23 -16.07 13.01 5.37
N ARG A 24 -16.28 13.96 4.45
CA ARG A 24 -15.31 14.27 3.39
C ARG A 24 -13.97 14.77 3.93
N LEU A 25 -13.99 15.64 4.94
CA LEU A 25 -12.77 16.13 5.58
C LEU A 25 -12.03 14.99 6.29
N THR A 26 -12.75 14.16 7.04
CA THR A 26 -12.19 12.99 7.74
C THR A 26 -11.58 12.01 6.76
N TYR A 27 -12.28 11.70 5.67
CA TYR A 27 -11.77 10.82 4.61
C TYR A 27 -10.49 11.38 3.96
N ARG A 28 -10.46 12.69 3.66
CA ARG A 28 -9.27 13.34 3.13
C ARG A 28 -8.10 13.30 4.11
N PHE A 29 -8.37 13.56 5.39
CA PHE A 29 -7.36 13.46 6.45
C PHE A 29 -6.81 12.04 6.54
N LEU A 30 -7.68 11.03 6.66
CA LEU A 30 -7.27 9.63 6.73
C LEU A 30 -6.48 9.22 5.49
N ARG A 31 -6.92 9.56 4.27
CA ARG A 31 -6.16 9.29 3.05
C ARG A 31 -4.79 9.97 3.02
N PHE A 32 -4.69 11.18 3.56
CA PHE A 32 -3.43 11.90 3.63
C PHE A 32 -2.50 11.31 4.68
N THR A 33 -3.01 10.95 5.86
CA THR A 33 -2.21 10.33 6.94
C THR A 33 -1.89 8.86 6.71
N LEU A 34 -2.63 8.19 5.82
CA LEU A 34 -2.44 6.80 5.45
C LEU A 34 -1.88 6.71 4.03
N ASP A 35 -0.96 7.61 3.65
CA ASP A 35 -0.22 7.41 2.40
C ASP A 35 0.50 6.06 2.49
N PHE A 36 0.32 5.25 1.47
CA PHE A 36 0.85 3.89 1.43
C PHE A 36 2.38 3.89 1.51
N TYR A 37 3.04 4.82 0.81
CA TYR A 37 4.49 4.84 0.71
C TYR A 37 5.14 5.38 1.98
N GLU A 38 4.54 6.37 2.64
CA GLU A 38 5.00 6.83 3.96
C GLU A 38 4.92 5.70 5.00
N GLN A 39 3.86 4.89 4.95
CA GLN A 39 3.74 3.72 5.84
C GLN A 39 4.78 2.66 5.52
N VAL A 40 5.02 2.35 4.25
CA VAL A 40 6.10 1.43 3.83
C VAL A 40 7.44 1.93 4.39
N GLU A 41 7.80 3.19 4.14
CA GLU A 41 9.04 3.79 4.64
C GLU A 41 9.20 3.63 6.16
N ALA A 42 8.13 3.90 6.92
CA ALA A 42 8.15 3.83 8.36
C ALA A 42 8.37 2.42 8.91
N ILE A 43 7.88 1.38 8.23
CA ILE A 43 8.00 -0.02 8.68
C ILE A 43 9.27 -0.70 8.19
N MET A 44 9.86 -0.26 7.07
CA MET A 44 11.01 -0.92 6.44
C MET A 44 12.19 -1.25 7.38
N PRO A 45 12.55 -0.42 8.38
CA PRO A 45 13.64 -0.74 9.31
C PRO A 45 13.44 -2.03 10.13
N TYR A 46 12.20 -2.52 10.23
CA TYR A 46 11.84 -3.71 11.01
C TYR A 46 11.55 -4.92 10.12
N VAL A 47 11.59 -4.76 8.80
CA VAL A 47 11.26 -5.82 7.85
C VAL A 47 12.52 -6.61 7.49
N SER A 48 12.42 -7.94 7.47
CA SER A 48 13.48 -8.84 7.00
C SER A 48 13.10 -9.64 5.76
N HIS A 49 11.80 -9.76 5.47
CA HIS A 49 11.26 -10.50 4.33
C HIS A 49 10.02 -9.79 3.78
N LEU A 50 9.90 -9.69 2.45
CA LEU A 50 8.77 -9.07 1.77
C LEU A 50 8.00 -10.09 0.94
N HIS A 51 6.69 -10.09 1.12
CA HIS A 51 5.73 -10.71 0.23
C HIS A 51 5.17 -9.62 -0.68
N LEU A 52 5.36 -9.75 -1.99
CA LEU A 52 5.05 -8.72 -2.97
C LEU A 52 3.86 -9.16 -3.81
N SER A 53 2.69 -8.61 -3.53
CA SER A 53 1.47 -8.84 -4.29
C SER A 53 0.93 -7.51 -4.81
N ASP A 54 0.42 -7.50 -6.04
CA ASP A 54 -0.30 -6.34 -6.55
C ASP A 54 -1.80 -6.48 -6.25
N ALA A 55 -2.46 -5.34 -6.08
CA ALA A 55 -3.85 -5.31 -5.64
C ALA A 55 -4.61 -4.15 -6.24
N SER A 56 -5.93 -4.32 -6.37
CA SER A 56 -6.83 -3.23 -6.74
C SER A 56 -8.14 -3.26 -5.93
N GLY A 57 -8.75 -2.10 -5.74
CA GLY A 57 -10.00 -2.00 -4.98
C GLY A 57 -9.80 -2.29 -3.49
N ILE A 58 -10.76 -3.01 -2.90
CA ILE A 58 -10.78 -3.33 -1.46
C ILE A 58 -10.30 -4.77 -1.22
N ASP A 59 -10.70 -5.71 -2.09
CA ASP A 59 -10.46 -7.15 -1.91
C ASP A 59 -9.71 -7.79 -3.10
N GLY A 60 -9.15 -6.98 -4.00
CA GLY A 60 -8.53 -7.46 -5.24
C GLY A 60 -7.04 -7.75 -5.11
N GLU A 61 -6.61 -8.44 -4.05
CA GLU A 61 -5.22 -8.86 -3.83
C GLU A 61 -4.83 -10.06 -4.73
N GLY A 62 -3.53 -10.31 -4.91
CA GLY A 62 -3.05 -11.45 -5.68
C GLY A 62 -3.09 -11.25 -7.20
N LEU A 63 -3.28 -10.01 -7.67
CA LEU A 63 -3.20 -9.71 -9.10
C LEU A 63 -1.78 -9.91 -9.61
N GLN A 64 -1.65 -10.01 -10.93
CA GLN A 64 -0.33 -9.97 -11.54
C GLN A 64 0.31 -8.59 -11.29
N ILE A 65 1.62 -8.57 -11.05
CA ILE A 65 2.41 -7.35 -10.86
C ILE A 65 2.19 -6.42 -12.03
N GLY A 66 1.77 -5.18 -11.79
CA GLY A 66 1.48 -4.17 -12.80
C GLY A 66 0.05 -4.20 -13.35
N ASP A 67 -0.77 -5.16 -12.93
CA ASP A 67 -2.20 -5.18 -13.25
C ASP A 67 -3.04 -4.55 -12.11
N GLY A 68 -2.42 -4.23 -10.96
CA GLY A 68 -3.05 -3.54 -9.84
C GLY A 68 -2.68 -2.06 -9.74
N GLY A 69 -2.78 -1.51 -8.53
CA GLY A 69 -2.65 -0.07 -8.25
C GLY A 69 -1.30 0.36 -7.66
N ILE A 70 -0.38 -0.57 -7.41
CA ILE A 70 0.91 -0.24 -6.79
C ILE A 70 1.87 0.33 -7.84
N ASP A 71 2.37 1.56 -7.62
CA ASP A 71 3.54 2.06 -8.33
C ASP A 71 4.80 1.39 -7.74
N TRP A 72 5.23 0.32 -8.42
CA TRP A 72 6.39 -0.49 -8.03
C TRP A 72 7.71 0.25 -8.17
N VAL A 73 7.82 1.25 -9.06
CA VAL A 73 9.05 2.06 -9.17
C VAL A 73 9.18 2.91 -7.91
N ARG A 74 8.12 3.64 -7.54
CA ARG A 74 8.07 4.42 -6.29
C ARG A 74 8.27 3.54 -5.06
N PHE A 75 7.71 2.32 -5.05
CA PHE A 75 7.96 1.35 -3.98
C PHE A 75 9.46 1.07 -3.82
N PHE A 76 10.18 0.78 -4.91
CA PHE A 76 11.61 0.51 -4.85
C PHE A 76 12.48 1.73 -4.53
N GLU A 77 12.02 2.95 -4.84
CA GLU A 77 12.65 4.18 -4.36
C GLU A 77 12.54 4.28 -2.84
N VAL A 78 11.35 4.01 -2.29
CA VAL A 78 11.06 4.11 -0.85
C VAL A 78 11.75 3.02 -0.03
N VAL A 79 11.77 1.77 -0.50
CA VAL A 79 12.44 0.69 0.25
C VAL A 79 13.98 0.78 0.19
N GLY A 80 14.53 1.68 -0.63
CA GLY A 80 15.94 2.04 -0.61
C GLY A 80 16.88 0.85 -0.82
N ASP A 81 17.81 0.65 0.11
CA ASP A 81 18.84 -0.40 0.06
C ASP A 81 18.47 -1.64 0.87
N PHE A 82 17.19 -1.96 0.95
CA PHE A 82 16.71 -3.19 1.60
C PHE A 82 17.47 -4.43 1.10
N ARG A 83 18.02 -5.20 2.04
CA ARG A 83 18.84 -6.40 1.77
C ARG A 83 18.18 -7.72 2.19
N GLY A 84 16.91 -7.68 2.61
CA GLY A 84 16.15 -8.87 2.93
C GLY A 84 15.72 -9.64 1.68
N THR A 85 15.04 -10.76 1.89
CA THR A 85 14.50 -11.57 0.79
C THR A 85 13.13 -11.06 0.35
N MET A 86 12.78 -11.30 -0.91
CA MET A 86 11.49 -10.94 -1.48
C MET A 86 10.88 -12.14 -2.20
N ILE A 87 9.57 -12.32 -2.12
CA ILE A 87 8.83 -13.32 -2.90
C ILE A 87 7.58 -12.69 -3.52
N PRO A 88 7.34 -12.87 -4.83
CA PRO A 88 6.09 -12.43 -5.43
C PRO A 88 4.93 -13.37 -5.06
N GLU A 89 3.80 -12.81 -4.67
CA GLU A 89 2.57 -13.54 -4.36
C GLU A 89 1.49 -13.22 -5.39
N ILE A 90 1.30 -14.18 -6.31
CA ILE A 90 0.36 -14.06 -7.42
C ILE A 90 -0.67 -15.16 -7.31
N TRP A 91 -1.94 -14.79 -7.35
CA TRP A 91 -3.03 -15.76 -7.39
C TRP A 91 -2.87 -16.63 -8.64
N ARG A 92 -2.85 -17.94 -8.42
CA ARG A 92 -2.60 -18.94 -9.48
C ARG A 92 -1.27 -18.78 -10.22
N GLY A 93 -0.27 -18.12 -9.62
CA GLY A 93 1.06 -17.97 -10.23
C GLY A 93 1.75 -19.29 -10.60
N HIS A 94 1.43 -20.36 -9.88
CA HIS A 94 1.94 -21.73 -10.10
C HIS A 94 1.38 -22.41 -11.36
N GLN A 95 0.29 -21.90 -11.93
CA GLN A 95 -0.30 -22.50 -13.13
C GLN A 95 0.67 -22.39 -14.31
N ARG A 96 0.49 -23.29 -15.29
CA ARG A 96 1.32 -23.32 -16.52
C ARG A 96 2.82 -23.41 -16.21
N GLY A 97 3.18 -24.16 -15.17
CA GLY A 97 4.58 -24.34 -14.79
C GLY A 97 5.23 -23.13 -14.13
N GLY A 98 4.45 -22.26 -13.46
CA GLY A 98 4.98 -21.10 -12.75
C GLY A 98 5.10 -19.83 -13.59
N GLU A 99 4.47 -19.79 -14.77
CA GLU A 99 4.53 -18.65 -15.70
C GLU A 99 4.20 -17.31 -15.01
N GLY A 100 3.18 -17.30 -14.14
CA GLY A 100 2.78 -16.09 -13.42
C GLY A 100 3.88 -15.57 -12.47
N PHE A 101 4.67 -16.46 -11.87
CA PHE A 101 5.81 -16.05 -11.04
C PHE A 101 6.95 -15.49 -11.88
N ILE A 102 7.23 -16.09 -13.05
CA ILE A 102 8.27 -15.60 -13.97
C ILE A 102 7.93 -14.17 -14.43
N ILE A 103 6.68 -13.94 -14.82
CA ILE A 103 6.20 -12.60 -15.22
C ILE A 103 6.37 -11.60 -14.06
N ALA A 104 5.96 -11.99 -12.85
CA ALA A 104 6.06 -11.13 -11.67
C ALA A 104 7.51 -10.74 -11.36
N ILE A 105 8.43 -11.71 -11.35
CA ILE A 105 9.87 -11.47 -11.10
C ILE A 105 10.45 -10.51 -12.14
N ASN A 106 10.11 -10.69 -13.43
CA ASN A 106 10.60 -9.81 -14.49
C ASN A 106 10.07 -8.38 -14.33
N ARG A 107 8.77 -8.21 -14.08
CA ARG A 107 8.16 -6.88 -13.90
C ARG A 107 8.68 -6.16 -12.66
N LEU A 108 8.86 -6.87 -11.55
CA LEU A 108 9.48 -6.33 -10.33
C LEU A 108 10.95 -5.95 -10.56
N SER A 109 11.71 -6.79 -11.28
CA SER A 109 13.11 -6.50 -11.61
C SER A 109 13.21 -5.24 -12.48
N ASP A 110 12.36 -5.11 -13.49
CA ASP A 110 12.31 -3.91 -14.34
C ASP A 110 12.00 -2.66 -13.51
N ALA A 111 11.05 -2.74 -12.59
CA ALA A 111 10.71 -1.63 -11.70
C ALA A 111 11.88 -1.26 -10.77
N TYR A 112 12.56 -2.26 -10.20
CA TYR A 112 13.74 -2.07 -9.37
C TYR A 112 14.88 -1.36 -10.11
N PHE A 113 15.21 -1.82 -11.32
CA PHE A 113 16.29 -1.21 -12.11
C PHE A 113 15.96 0.22 -12.54
N LYS A 114 14.70 0.49 -12.91
CA LYS A 114 14.21 1.85 -13.15
C LYS A 114 14.39 2.75 -11.92
N ALA A 115 13.97 2.28 -10.74
CA ALA A 115 14.10 3.04 -9.48
C ALA A 115 15.58 3.35 -9.14
N LYS A 116 16.50 2.44 -9.48
CA LYS A 116 17.95 2.64 -9.26
C LYS A 116 18.64 3.46 -10.37
N GLY A 117 17.90 3.98 -11.34
CA GLY A 117 18.47 4.74 -12.46
C GLY A 117 19.36 3.91 -13.39
N LYS A 118 19.20 2.58 -13.38
CA LYS A 118 19.96 1.65 -14.21
C LYS A 118 19.04 1.19 -15.35
N LYS A 119 19.30 1.65 -16.57
CA LYS A 119 18.78 1.06 -17.80
C LYS A 119 19.95 0.67 -18.69
#